data_AF-G3RL25-F1
#
_entry.id   AF-G3RL25-F1
#
_cell.length_a   1.000
_cell.length_b   1.000
_cell.length_c   1.000
_cell.angle_alpha   90.00
_cell.angle_beta   90.00
_cell.angle_gamma   90.00
#
_symmetry.space_group_name_H-M   'P 1'
#
loop_
_entity.id
_entity.type
_entity.pdbx_description
1 polymer ?
#
loop_
_entity_poly.entity_id
_entity_poly.type
_entity_poly.pdbx_seq_one_letter_code
_entity_poly.pdbx_strand_id
1 'polypeptide(L)'
;MQRDHTMDYKESCPSVSIPSSDEHREKKKRFTVYKVLVSVGRSEWFVFRRYAEFDKLYNTLKKQFPAMALKIPAKRIFGDNFDPDFIKQRRAGLNEFIQNLVRYPELYNHSNKNVVFLSPPSQLHSTSQNINLGPSGNPHAKPTDFDFLKVIGKGSFGKVLLAKRKLDGKFYAVKVLQKKIVLNRKEQKHIMAERNVLLKNVKHPFLVGLHYSFQTTEKLYFVLDFVNGGELFFHLQRERSFPEHRARFYAAEIASALGYLHSIKIVYRDLKPENILLDSVGHVVLTDFGLCKEGIAISDTTTTFCGTPEYLAPEVIRKQPYDNTVDWWCLGAVLYEMLYGLPPFYCRDVAEMYDNILHKPLSLRPGVSLTAWSILEELLEKDRQNRLGAKEDFLEIQNHPFFESLSWADLVQKKIPPPFNPNVAGPDDIRNFDTAFTEETVPYSVCVSSDYSIVNASVLEADDAFVGFSYAPPSEDLFL
;
A
#
# COMPACT_ATOMS: atom_id res chain seq x y z
N MET A 1 28.19 63.73 -3.25
CA MET A 1 27.12 63.36 -2.30
C MET A 1 26.73 61.93 -2.62
N GLN A 2 27.43 60.96 -2.03
CA GLN A 2 27.15 59.54 -2.17
C GLN A 2 27.40 58.98 -0.76
N ARG A 3 26.33 58.59 -0.07
CA ARG A 3 26.42 57.91 1.22
C ARG A 3 26.37 56.42 0.93
N ASP A 4 27.49 55.76 1.20
CA ASP A 4 27.52 54.32 1.43
C ASP A 4 26.63 54.00 2.64
N HIS A 5 25.62 53.17 2.42
CA HIS A 5 24.93 52.45 3.48
C HIS A 5 25.26 50.97 3.33
N THR A 6 26.43 50.57 3.82
CA THR A 6 26.68 49.19 4.23
C THR A 6 25.87 48.91 5.49
N MET A 7 24.72 48.26 5.36
CA MET A 7 24.03 47.65 6.49
C MET A 7 24.76 46.38 6.90
N ASP A 8 25.50 46.48 7.99
CA ASP A 8 26.17 45.40 8.70
C ASP A 8 25.09 44.53 9.40
N TYR A 9 24.56 43.52 8.72
CA TYR A 9 23.72 42.49 9.36
C TYR A 9 24.62 41.56 10.18
N LYS A 10 24.88 41.92 11.45
CA LYS A 10 25.33 40.92 12.43
C LYS A 10 24.21 39.90 12.63
N GLU A 11 24.37 38.69 12.10
CA GLU A 11 23.53 37.54 12.45
C GLU A 11 23.57 37.37 13.98
N SER A 12 22.45 37.64 14.65
CA SER A 12 22.34 37.47 16.10
C SER A 12 22.35 35.98 16.46
N CYS A 13 23.38 35.52 17.19
CA CYS A 13 23.47 34.12 17.63
C CYS A 13 22.24 33.70 18.44
N PRO A 14 21.70 32.49 18.22
CA PRO A 14 20.57 31.97 18.98
C PRO A 14 20.94 31.68 20.44
N SER A 15 20.07 32.08 21.37
CA SER A 15 20.08 31.68 22.77
C SER A 15 19.07 30.55 23.01
N VAL A 16 19.41 29.56 23.84
CA VAL A 16 18.53 28.41 24.12
C VAL A 16 18.55 28.01 25.60
N SER A 17 17.41 27.53 26.10
CA SER A 17 17.29 26.96 27.46
C SER A 17 16.19 25.91 27.58
N ILE A 18 16.19 25.12 28.66
CA ILE A 18 15.12 24.16 28.99
C ILE A 18 14.49 24.56 30.34
N PRO A 19 13.57 25.55 30.37
CA PRO A 19 13.04 26.11 31.61
C PRO A 19 12.12 25.17 32.38
N SER A 20 11.52 24.16 31.73
CA SER A 20 10.60 23.21 32.37
C SER A 20 10.60 21.84 31.69
N SER A 21 10.04 20.86 32.40
CA SER A 21 9.79 19.52 31.89
C SER A 21 8.50 18.98 32.50
N ASP A 22 7.68 18.31 31.70
CA ASP A 22 6.37 17.79 32.11
C ASP A 22 6.30 16.29 31.84
N GLU A 23 5.63 15.55 32.73
CA GLU A 23 5.28 14.15 32.49
C GLU A 23 4.08 14.11 31.55
N HIS A 24 4.21 13.38 30.44
CA HIS A 24 3.12 13.08 29.52
C HIS A 24 2.78 11.59 29.56
N ARG A 25 1.48 11.31 29.46
CA ARG A 25 0.94 9.96 29.42
C ARG A 25 0.20 9.74 28.11
N GLU A 26 0.72 8.82 27.30
CA GLU A 26 0.06 8.37 26.08
C GLU A 26 -0.25 6.88 26.23
N LYS A 27 -1.54 6.55 26.36
CA LYS A 27 -2.03 5.19 26.70
C LYS A 27 -1.42 4.67 28.02
N LYS A 28 -0.81 3.47 28.01
CA LYS A 28 -0.14 2.84 29.17
C LYS A 28 1.33 3.24 29.32
N LYS A 29 1.89 4.08 28.44
CA LYS A 29 3.29 4.52 28.51
C LYS A 29 3.39 5.95 29.04
N ARG A 30 4.29 6.16 29.99
CA ARG A 30 4.65 7.47 30.53
C ARG A 30 5.96 7.92 29.89
N PHE A 31 6.13 9.22 29.66
CA PHE A 31 7.40 9.79 29.22
C PHE A 31 7.54 11.25 29.64
N THR A 32 8.76 11.70 29.90
CA THR A 32 9.07 13.11 30.19
C THR A 32 9.28 13.88 28.89
N VAL A 33 8.67 15.07 28.81
CA VAL A 33 8.81 16.02 27.71
C VAL A 33 9.51 17.26 28.23
N TYR A 34 10.48 17.78 27.49
CA TYR A 34 11.26 18.96 27.83
C TYR A 34 10.83 20.13 26.96
N LYS A 35 10.50 21.27 27.59
CA LYS A 35 10.21 22.52 26.89
C LYS A 35 11.54 23.22 26.60
N VAL A 36 11.95 23.28 25.34
CA VAL A 36 13.14 23.99 24.87
C VAL A 36 12.71 25.38 24.42
N LEU A 37 13.18 26.43 25.10
CA LEU A 37 12.99 27.83 24.74
C LEU A 37 14.15 28.28 23.85
N VAL A 38 13.86 28.99 22.78
CA VAL A 38 14.85 29.52 21.83
C VAL A 38 14.55 31.00 21.57
N SER A 39 15.59 31.82 21.63
CA SER A 39 15.51 33.27 21.44
C SER A 39 16.56 33.72 20.42
N VAL A 40 16.15 34.38 19.33
CA VAL A 40 17.02 34.87 18.26
C VAL A 40 16.68 36.33 17.97
N GLY A 41 17.60 37.24 18.28
CA GLY A 41 17.36 38.67 18.16
C GLY A 41 16.16 39.10 19.03
N ARG A 42 15.06 39.54 18.39
CA ARG A 42 13.80 39.93 19.06
C ARG A 42 12.72 38.83 19.05
N SER A 43 13.00 37.67 18.47
CA SER A 43 12.04 36.56 18.35
C SER A 43 12.30 35.53 19.44
N GLU A 44 11.24 35.01 20.07
CA GLU A 44 11.31 33.95 21.08
C GLU A 44 10.19 32.93 20.87
N TRP A 45 10.50 31.66 21.04
CA TRP A 45 9.54 30.56 20.92
C TRP A 45 9.98 29.34 21.74
N PHE A 46 9.11 28.32 21.80
CA PHE A 46 9.45 27.05 22.44
C PHE A 46 9.06 25.84 21.59
N VAL A 47 9.80 24.75 21.77
CA VAL A 47 9.51 23.43 21.20
C VAL A 47 9.53 22.36 22.30
N PHE A 48 8.75 21.30 22.12
CA PHE A 48 8.75 20.17 23.03
C PHE A 48 9.57 19.01 22.45
N ARG A 49 10.44 18.41 23.26
CA ARG A 49 11.31 17.30 22.86
C ARG A 49 11.37 16.23 23.94
N ARG A 50 11.43 14.96 23.53
CA ARG A 50 11.70 13.83 24.42
C ARG A 50 13.19 13.51 24.44
N TYR A 51 13.66 12.89 25.50
CA TYR A 51 15.06 12.46 25.63
C TYR A 51 15.57 11.66 24.40
N ALA A 52 14.73 10.78 23.82
CA ALA A 52 15.10 10.00 22.64
C ALA A 52 15.46 10.86 21.41
N GLU A 53 14.88 12.05 21.29
CA GLU A 53 15.16 12.98 20.19
C GLU A 53 16.52 13.67 20.39
N PHE A 54 16.85 14.04 21.64
CA PHE A 54 18.19 14.52 21.99
C PHE A 54 19.25 13.44 21.77
N ASP A 55 18.96 12.19 22.12
CA ASP A 55 19.86 11.04 21.90
C ASP A 55 20.09 10.78 20.40
N LYS A 56 19.04 10.86 19.57
CA LYS A 56 19.15 10.73 18.11
C LYS A 56 20.01 11.86 17.52
N LEU A 57 19.78 13.10 17.95
CA LEU A 57 20.57 14.27 17.54
C LEU A 57 22.05 14.12 17.95
N TYR A 58 22.30 13.78 19.22
CA TYR A 58 23.64 13.53 19.75
C TYR A 58 24.40 12.47 18.94
N ASN A 59 23.79 11.30 18.69
CA ASN A 59 24.43 10.22 17.94
C ASN A 59 24.70 10.61 16.47
N THR A 60 23.87 11.47 15.89
CA THR A 60 24.09 12.01 14.54
C THR A 60 25.29 12.94 14.53
N LEU A 61 25.32 13.91 15.46
CA LEU A 61 26.40 14.88 15.58
C LEU A 61 27.73 14.22 15.94
N LYS A 62 27.73 13.23 16.84
CA LYS A 62 28.93 12.49 17.23
C LYS A 62 29.58 11.75 16.05
N LYS A 63 28.77 11.21 15.12
CA LYS A 63 29.28 10.55 13.91
C LYS A 63 29.87 11.55 12.92
N GLN A 64 29.25 12.71 12.79
CA GLN A 64 29.65 13.75 11.83
C GLN A 64 30.84 14.57 12.32
N PHE A 65 30.92 14.82 13.63
CA PHE A 65 31.91 15.66 14.28
C PHE A 65 32.54 14.94 15.49
N PRO A 66 33.28 13.84 15.27
CA PRO A 66 33.85 13.03 16.35
C PRO A 66 34.87 13.79 17.21
N ALA A 67 35.48 14.85 16.67
CA ALA A 67 36.41 15.72 17.40
C ALA A 67 35.72 16.66 18.41
N MET A 68 34.40 16.91 18.27
CA MET A 68 33.64 17.68 19.25
C MET A 68 33.22 16.76 20.39
N ALA A 69 33.76 17.00 21.58
CA ALA A 69 33.49 16.24 22.80
C ALA A 69 32.09 16.50 23.39
N LEU A 70 31.04 16.44 22.55
CA LEU A 70 29.65 16.59 22.96
C LEU A 70 29.25 15.51 23.96
N LYS A 71 28.39 15.87 24.92
CA LYS A 71 27.85 14.97 25.94
C LYS A 71 26.36 15.21 26.10
N ILE A 72 25.63 14.14 26.40
CA ILE A 72 24.26 14.20 26.91
C ILE A 72 24.16 13.32 28.16
N PRO A 73 23.19 13.56 29.06
CA PRO A 73 22.93 12.67 30.18
C PRO A 73 22.69 11.23 29.71
N ALA A 74 23.19 10.23 30.41
CA ALA A 74 23.02 8.83 30.04
C ALA A 74 21.57 8.34 30.18
N LYS A 75 21.24 7.25 29.46
CA LYS A 75 19.99 6.50 29.69
C LYS A 75 20.08 5.83 31.05
N ARG A 76 19.06 6.01 31.88
CA ARG A 76 18.93 5.27 33.15
C ARG A 76 18.28 3.93 32.84
N ILE A 77 19.10 2.88 32.90
CA ILE A 77 18.73 1.49 32.56
C ILE A 77 18.11 0.78 33.78
N PHE A 78 18.39 1.28 35.00
CA PHE A 78 17.85 0.75 36.27
C PHE A 78 17.33 1.90 37.16
N GLY A 79 16.18 1.71 37.81
CA GLY A 79 15.50 2.68 38.67
C GLY A 79 14.37 3.47 37.99
N ASP A 80 13.68 4.32 38.76
CA ASP A 80 12.54 5.09 38.25
C ASP A 80 13.01 6.23 37.32
N ASN A 81 12.54 6.22 36.08
CA ASN A 81 12.81 7.27 35.09
C ASN A 81 11.95 8.53 35.33
N PHE A 82 11.00 8.47 36.27
CA PHE A 82 10.11 9.57 36.67
C PHE A 82 10.49 10.21 38.02
N ASP A 83 11.60 9.78 38.60
CA ASP A 83 12.16 10.38 39.81
C ASP A 83 12.44 11.90 39.59
N PRO A 84 11.91 12.80 40.43
CA PRO A 84 12.02 14.25 40.22
C PRO A 84 13.45 14.78 40.19
N ASP A 85 14.33 14.27 41.05
CA ASP A 85 15.75 14.67 41.09
C ASP A 85 16.48 14.22 39.83
N PHE A 86 16.17 13.02 39.36
CA PHE A 86 16.69 12.51 38.09
C PHE A 86 16.19 13.30 36.88
N ILE A 87 14.90 13.66 36.83
CA ILE A 87 14.36 14.53 35.77
C ILE A 87 15.05 15.89 35.79
N LYS A 88 15.27 16.46 36.98
CA LYS A 88 15.95 17.74 37.17
C LYS A 88 17.40 17.68 36.68
N GLN A 89 18.15 16.64 37.04
CA GLN A 89 19.53 16.42 36.59
C GLN A 89 19.61 16.19 35.08
N ARG A 90 18.72 15.35 34.52
CA ARG A 90 18.65 15.11 33.08
C ARG A 90 18.31 16.39 32.32
N ARG A 91 17.36 17.18 32.80
CA ARG A 91 17.02 18.49 32.21
C ARG A 91 18.23 19.42 32.18
N ALA A 92 19.00 19.49 33.27
CA ALA A 92 20.19 20.33 33.35
C ALA A 92 21.25 19.93 32.30
N GLY A 93 21.54 18.64 32.17
CA GLY A 93 22.51 18.20 31.16
C GLY A 93 21.99 18.29 29.71
N LEU A 94 20.68 18.15 29.48
CA LEU A 94 20.08 18.45 28.17
C LEU A 94 20.15 19.95 27.84
N ASN A 95 19.99 20.81 28.84
CA ASN A 95 20.15 22.27 28.70
C ASN A 95 21.58 22.64 28.30
N GLU A 96 22.58 22.05 28.98
CA GLU A 96 24.00 22.24 28.62
C GLU A 96 24.30 21.76 27.19
N PHE A 97 23.74 20.62 26.79
CA PHE A 97 23.91 20.09 25.44
C PHE A 97 23.41 21.05 24.35
N ILE A 98 22.20 21.61 24.48
CA ILE A 98 21.66 22.55 23.48
C ILE A 98 22.39 23.89 23.49
N GLN A 99 22.86 24.36 24.65
CA GLN A 99 23.67 25.57 24.74
C GLN A 99 25.01 25.40 24.02
N ASN A 100 25.64 24.24 24.14
CA ASN A 100 26.83 23.93 23.36
C ASN A 100 26.52 23.85 21.85
N LEU A 101 25.36 23.29 21.47
CA LEU A 101 24.96 23.17 20.07
C LEU A 101 24.87 24.52 19.36
N VAL A 102 24.30 25.55 20.00
CA VAL A 102 24.21 26.90 19.43
C VAL A 102 25.51 27.70 19.52
N ARG A 103 26.45 27.28 20.38
CA ARG A 103 27.74 27.94 20.57
C ARG A 103 28.72 27.67 19.42
N TYR A 104 28.52 26.59 18.66
CA TYR A 104 29.34 26.23 17.51
C TYR A 104 28.55 26.45 16.22
N PRO A 105 28.82 27.53 15.46
CA PRO A 105 28.11 27.82 14.20
C PRO A 105 28.18 26.67 13.19
N GLU A 106 29.26 25.90 13.22
CA GLU A 106 29.47 24.70 12.39
C GLU A 106 28.47 23.58 12.69
N LEU A 107 27.91 23.51 13.90
CA LEU A 107 26.87 22.53 14.25
C LEU A 107 25.48 22.98 13.83
N TYR A 108 25.19 24.27 13.91
CA TYR A 108 23.86 24.80 13.61
C TYR A 108 23.66 25.04 12.10
N ASN A 109 24.66 25.53 11.37
CA ASN A 109 24.53 25.93 9.96
C ASN A 109 24.72 24.79 8.95
N HIS A 110 25.38 23.67 9.32
CA HIS A 110 25.80 22.65 8.34
C HIS A 110 24.80 21.51 8.11
N SER A 111 23.66 21.49 8.82
CA SER A 111 22.64 20.44 8.65
C SER A 111 21.23 20.97 8.90
N ASN A 112 20.36 20.86 7.87
CA ASN A 112 18.93 21.16 7.95
C ASN A 112 18.23 20.46 9.15
N LYS A 113 18.77 19.33 9.64
CA LYS A 113 18.19 18.59 10.76
C LYS A 113 18.40 19.27 12.12
N ASN A 114 19.47 20.06 12.26
CA ASN A 114 19.81 20.73 13.52
C ASN A 114 19.02 22.03 13.69
N VAL A 115 18.80 22.72 12.56
CA VAL A 115 17.90 23.88 12.47
C VAL A 115 16.48 23.46 12.87
N VAL A 116 15.95 22.37 12.29
CA VAL A 116 14.61 21.83 12.61
C VAL A 116 14.45 21.44 14.09
N PHE A 117 15.51 21.03 14.77
CA PHE A 117 15.44 20.68 16.19
C PHE A 117 15.06 21.88 17.07
N LEU A 118 15.45 23.10 16.69
CA LEU A 118 15.32 24.32 17.47
C LEU A 118 14.33 25.36 16.90
N SER A 119 13.76 25.19 15.70
CA SER A 119 12.90 26.22 15.05
C SER A 119 11.50 26.42 15.69
N PRO A 120 10.88 27.62 15.54
CA PRO A 120 9.53 27.90 16.08
C PRO A 120 8.44 27.11 15.38
N PRO A 121 7.33 26.80 16.08
CA PRO A 121 6.15 26.22 15.44
C PRO A 121 5.57 27.13 14.34
N SER A 122 5.76 28.45 14.45
CA SER A 122 5.19 29.48 13.57
C SER A 122 6.14 30.02 12.48
N GLN A 123 7.46 29.84 12.59
CA GLN A 123 8.38 30.01 11.42
C GLN A 123 8.52 28.73 10.59
N LEU A 124 7.68 27.72 10.86
CA LEU A 124 7.38 26.67 9.88
C LEU A 124 6.51 27.17 8.72
N HIS A 125 6.15 28.46 8.67
CA HIS A 125 5.58 29.08 7.49
C HIS A 125 6.66 29.70 6.59
N SER A 126 7.40 28.81 5.94
CA SER A 126 7.83 28.87 4.54
C SER A 126 8.92 27.82 4.27
N THR A 127 8.72 26.61 4.78
CA THR A 127 8.93 25.39 3.98
C THR A 127 7.62 24.62 3.84
N SER A 128 6.50 25.37 3.86
CA SER A 128 5.27 24.98 3.15
C SER A 128 5.42 25.02 1.62
N GLN A 129 6.64 25.22 1.11
CA GLN A 129 7.06 24.60 -0.14
C GLN A 129 8.11 23.54 0.20
N ASN A 130 7.74 22.28 -0.04
CA ASN A 130 8.55 21.08 0.16
C ASN A 130 8.65 20.55 1.61
N ILE A 131 7.49 20.36 2.26
CA ILE A 131 7.23 18.98 2.70
C ILE A 131 7.26 18.19 1.40
N ASN A 132 8.32 17.41 1.14
CA ASN A 132 8.34 16.54 -0.03
C ASN A 132 7.36 15.39 0.25
N LEU A 133 6.06 15.67 0.09
CA LEU A 133 4.95 14.73 0.08
C LEU A 133 4.97 13.87 -1.22
N GLY A 134 6.08 13.85 -1.95
CA GLY A 134 6.09 13.63 -3.39
C GLY A 134 5.52 14.84 -4.14
N PRO A 135 5.54 14.81 -5.49
CA PRO A 135 4.99 15.88 -6.32
C PRO A 135 3.53 16.11 -5.93
N SER A 136 3.28 17.18 -5.17
CA SER A 136 1.95 17.47 -4.66
C SER A 136 1.66 18.97 -4.70
N GLY A 137 0.88 19.31 -5.72
CA GLY A 137 0.10 20.53 -5.88
C GLY A 137 -0.30 20.60 -7.35
N ASN A 138 -1.33 19.90 -7.81
CA ASN A 138 -2.74 20.27 -7.65
C ASN A 138 -3.30 19.97 -6.24
N PRO A 139 -4.16 20.76 -5.58
CA PRO A 139 -4.54 20.63 -4.16
C PRO A 139 -5.52 19.48 -3.82
N HIS A 140 -5.23 18.30 -4.39
CA HIS A 140 -5.44 16.90 -3.99
C HIS A 140 -6.73 16.48 -3.29
N ALA A 141 -7.33 15.43 -3.86
CA ALA A 141 -8.40 14.63 -3.28
C ALA A 141 -8.16 14.39 -1.77
N LYS A 142 -9.13 14.78 -0.96
CA LYS A 142 -9.14 14.63 0.50
C LYS A 142 -10.32 13.76 0.91
N PRO A 143 -10.31 13.16 2.13
CA PRO A 143 -11.45 12.36 2.58
C PRO A 143 -12.79 13.11 2.47
N THR A 144 -12.80 14.43 2.69
CA THR A 144 -14.02 15.24 2.67
C THR A 144 -14.60 15.48 1.26
N ASP A 145 -13.88 15.13 0.20
CA ASP A 145 -14.40 15.16 -1.18
C ASP A 145 -15.30 13.95 -1.49
N PHE A 146 -15.35 12.98 -0.58
CA PHE A 146 -16.10 11.74 -0.72
C PHE A 146 -17.14 11.59 0.39
N ASP A 147 -18.33 11.14 0.01
CA ASP A 147 -19.33 10.63 0.92
C ASP A 147 -19.10 9.13 1.10
N PHE A 148 -18.56 8.72 2.25
CA PHE A 148 -18.34 7.30 2.57
C PHE A 148 -19.65 6.66 3.01
N LEU A 149 -20.17 5.72 2.22
CA LEU A 149 -21.52 5.21 2.36
C LEU A 149 -21.57 3.91 3.16
N LYS A 150 -20.76 2.92 2.77
CA LYS A 150 -20.81 1.57 3.32
C LYS A 150 -19.43 0.92 3.38
N VAL A 151 -19.20 0.07 4.38
CA VAL A 151 -18.05 -0.84 4.37
C VAL A 151 -18.41 -2.01 3.45
N ILE A 152 -17.56 -2.27 2.47
CA ILE A 152 -17.78 -3.33 1.46
C ILE A 152 -16.72 -4.43 1.53
N GLY A 153 -15.67 -4.24 2.33
CA GLY A 153 -14.66 -5.27 2.56
C GLY A 153 -13.70 -4.91 3.68
N LYS A 154 -12.94 -5.91 4.14
CA LYS A 154 -11.94 -5.76 5.19
C LYS A 154 -10.66 -6.46 4.81
N GLY A 155 -9.55 -5.72 4.82
CA GLY A 155 -8.22 -6.25 4.51
C GLY A 155 -7.33 -6.34 5.74
N SER A 156 -6.14 -6.92 5.54
CA SER A 156 -5.11 -7.12 6.57
C SER A 156 -4.68 -5.84 7.30
N PHE A 157 -4.76 -4.68 6.64
CA PHE A 157 -4.26 -3.40 7.15
C PHE A 157 -5.33 -2.31 7.22
N GLY A 158 -6.59 -2.63 6.91
CA GLY A 158 -7.59 -1.61 6.65
C GLY A 158 -8.95 -2.12 6.22
N LYS A 159 -9.73 -1.22 5.62
CA LYS A 159 -11.08 -1.48 5.14
C LYS A 159 -11.24 -0.97 3.71
N VAL A 160 -12.19 -1.54 2.99
CA VAL A 160 -12.65 -1.05 1.69
C VAL A 160 -14.04 -0.49 1.88
N LEU A 161 -14.25 0.75 1.43
CA LEU A 161 -15.53 1.46 1.58
C LEU A 161 -16.09 1.83 0.22
N LEU A 162 -17.39 1.67 0.03
CA LEU A 162 -18.12 2.33 -1.04
C LEU A 162 -18.19 3.82 -0.71
N ALA A 163 -17.74 4.66 -1.64
CA ALA A 163 -17.80 6.09 -1.50
C ALA A 163 -18.31 6.77 -2.77
N LYS A 164 -19.06 7.85 -2.63
CA LYS A 164 -19.49 8.70 -3.74
C LYS A 164 -18.67 9.98 -3.74
N ARG A 165 -18.01 10.32 -4.84
CA ARG A 165 -17.29 11.59 -4.94
C ARG A 165 -18.29 12.72 -5.15
N LYS A 166 -18.14 13.81 -4.39
CA LYS A 166 -19.12 14.92 -4.38
C LYS A 166 -19.14 15.71 -5.68
N LEU A 167 -17.98 15.85 -6.33
CA LEU A 167 -17.82 16.70 -7.51
C LEU A 167 -18.57 16.15 -8.73
N ASP A 168 -18.42 14.86 -9.03
CA ASP A 168 -18.99 14.22 -10.22
C ASP A 168 -20.10 13.21 -9.91
N GLY A 169 -20.35 12.93 -8.63
CA GLY A 169 -21.36 11.97 -8.20
C GLY A 169 -21.03 10.51 -8.53
N LYS A 170 -19.80 10.18 -8.94
CA LYS A 170 -19.40 8.81 -9.27
C LYS A 170 -19.10 7.99 -8.02
N PHE A 171 -19.35 6.69 -8.11
CA PHE A 171 -19.08 5.72 -7.04
C PHE A 171 -17.71 5.09 -7.21
N TYR A 172 -17.02 4.90 -6.09
CA TYR A 172 -15.66 4.38 -6.00
C TYR A 172 -15.54 3.38 -4.86
N ALA A 173 -14.60 2.44 -5.00
CA ALA A 173 -14.12 1.62 -3.90
C ALA A 173 -12.89 2.29 -3.29
N VAL A 174 -12.99 2.72 -2.03
CA VAL A 174 -11.89 3.39 -1.31
C VAL A 174 -11.25 2.43 -0.30
N LYS A 175 -10.05 1.94 -0.63
CA LYS A 175 -9.22 1.10 0.27
C LYS A 175 -8.44 2.02 1.22
N VAL A 176 -8.80 1.98 2.50
CA VAL A 176 -8.26 2.82 3.57
C VAL A 176 -7.37 2.00 4.48
N LEU A 177 -6.07 2.29 4.50
CA LEU A 177 -5.06 1.56 5.26
C LEU A 177 -4.51 2.42 6.40
N GLN A 178 -4.25 1.82 7.56
CA GLN A 178 -3.66 2.52 8.70
C GLN A 178 -2.12 2.48 8.61
N LYS A 179 -1.47 3.64 8.46
CA LYS A 179 0.00 3.76 8.35
C LYS A 179 0.72 3.02 9.48
N LYS A 180 0.23 3.17 10.70
CA LYS A 180 0.77 2.51 11.88
C LYS A 180 0.78 0.98 11.78
N ILE A 181 -0.29 0.38 11.25
CA ILE A 181 -0.38 -1.08 11.10
C ILE A 181 0.58 -1.54 10.01
N VAL A 182 0.62 -0.83 8.87
CA VAL A 182 1.53 -1.13 7.74
C VAL A 182 2.99 -1.09 8.20
N LEU A 183 3.39 -0.05 8.93
CA LEU A 183 4.76 0.10 9.44
C LEU A 183 5.12 -0.94 10.49
N ASN A 184 4.22 -1.23 11.42
CA ASN A 184 4.44 -2.26 12.44
C ASN A 184 4.65 -3.66 11.83
N ARG A 185 4.00 -3.95 10.69
CA ARG A 185 4.16 -5.20 9.96
C ARG A 185 5.26 -5.17 8.90
N LYS A 186 5.94 -4.02 8.71
CA LYS A 186 6.99 -3.79 7.71
C LYS A 186 6.51 -3.96 6.25
N GLU A 187 5.25 -3.63 5.99
CA GLU A 187 4.57 -3.83 4.69
C GLU A 187 4.62 -2.60 3.77
N GLN A 188 5.32 -1.56 4.18
CA GLN A 188 5.45 -0.29 3.43
C GLN A 188 5.86 -0.51 1.97
N LYS A 189 6.85 -1.38 1.73
CA LYS A 189 7.35 -1.64 0.36
C LYS A 189 6.29 -2.26 -0.54
N HIS A 190 5.46 -3.17 -0.01
CA HIS A 190 4.39 -3.81 -0.78
C HIS A 190 3.28 -2.80 -1.10
N ILE A 191 2.91 -1.93 -0.16
CA ILE A 191 1.91 -0.87 -0.41
C ILE A 191 2.39 0.14 -1.47
N MET A 192 3.67 0.54 -1.43
CA MET A 192 4.23 1.43 -2.45
C MET A 192 4.35 0.74 -3.81
N ALA A 193 4.65 -0.57 -3.84
CA ALA A 193 4.65 -1.37 -5.07
C ALA A 193 3.24 -1.49 -5.68
N GLU A 194 2.22 -1.80 -4.87
CA GLU A 194 0.80 -1.80 -5.30
C GLU A 194 0.43 -0.48 -5.97
N ARG A 195 0.74 0.64 -5.30
CA ARG A 195 0.53 1.99 -5.82
C ARG A 195 1.26 2.23 -7.14
N ASN A 196 2.52 1.81 -7.26
CA ASN A 196 3.29 2.03 -8.48
C ASN A 196 2.79 1.19 -9.66
N VAL A 197 2.39 -0.06 -9.43
CA VAL A 197 1.77 -0.93 -10.44
C VAL A 197 0.48 -0.29 -10.97
N LEU A 198 -0.42 0.13 -10.06
CA LEU A 198 -1.68 0.77 -10.41
C LEU A 198 -1.48 2.10 -11.18
N LEU A 199 -0.36 2.81 -10.95
CA LEU A 199 -0.05 4.06 -11.62
C LEU A 199 0.58 3.96 -12.99
N LYS A 200 1.02 2.77 -13.41
CA LYS A 200 1.51 2.58 -14.78
C LYS A 200 0.43 2.75 -15.85
N ASN A 201 -0.74 3.26 -15.47
CA ASN A 201 -1.89 3.49 -16.31
C ASN A 201 -2.25 2.18 -17.03
N VAL A 202 -2.38 1.14 -16.21
CA VAL A 202 -2.80 -0.21 -16.57
C VAL A 202 -4.19 -0.07 -17.22
N LYS A 203 -4.20 0.19 -18.53
CA LYS A 203 -5.41 0.43 -19.32
C LYS A 203 -5.80 -0.88 -19.96
N HIS A 204 -6.33 -1.77 -19.14
CA HIS A 204 -6.88 -3.04 -19.60
C HIS A 204 -8.30 -3.19 -19.05
N PRO A 205 -9.29 -3.58 -19.88
CA PRO A 205 -10.71 -3.63 -19.51
C PRO A 205 -11.05 -4.58 -18.36
N PHE A 206 -10.14 -5.50 -18.03
CA PHE A 206 -10.29 -6.53 -16.99
C PHE A 206 -9.34 -6.33 -15.79
N LEU A 207 -8.77 -5.14 -15.63
CA LEU A 207 -7.92 -4.78 -14.48
C LEU A 207 -8.53 -3.56 -13.78
N VAL A 208 -8.52 -3.53 -12.45
CA VAL A 208 -9.05 -2.40 -11.68
C VAL A 208 -8.21 -1.14 -11.92
N GLY A 209 -8.88 -0.01 -12.14
CA GLY A 209 -8.25 1.29 -12.29
C GLY A 209 -8.06 2.02 -10.97
N LEU A 210 -6.94 2.75 -10.86
CA LEU A 210 -6.68 3.72 -9.79
C LEU A 210 -7.01 5.13 -10.26
N HIS A 211 -7.95 5.77 -9.57
CA HIS A 211 -8.35 7.16 -9.82
C HIS A 211 -7.56 8.14 -8.97
N TYR A 212 -7.40 7.86 -7.68
CA TYR A 212 -6.64 8.72 -6.77
C TYR A 212 -5.89 7.85 -5.77
N SER A 213 -4.70 8.28 -5.37
CA SER A 213 -4.11 7.83 -4.12
C SER A 213 -3.75 9.05 -3.30
N PHE A 214 -4.15 9.09 -2.03
CA PHE A 214 -3.84 10.22 -1.16
C PHE A 214 -3.66 9.73 0.27
N GLN A 215 -3.13 10.59 1.13
CA GLN A 215 -2.80 10.23 2.49
C GLN A 215 -3.16 11.33 3.46
N THR A 216 -3.54 10.93 4.67
CA THR A 216 -3.56 11.80 5.84
C THR A 216 -2.41 11.44 6.75
N THR A 217 -2.27 12.13 7.88
CA THR A 217 -1.27 11.83 8.90
C THR A 217 -1.27 10.37 9.37
N GLU A 218 -2.44 9.73 9.40
CA GLU A 218 -2.60 8.39 9.97
C GLU A 218 -2.90 7.30 8.93
N LYS A 219 -3.34 7.67 7.72
CA LYS A 219 -3.96 6.75 6.78
C LYS A 219 -3.52 6.96 5.34
N LEU A 220 -3.58 5.89 4.58
CA LEU A 220 -3.42 5.86 3.13
C LEU A 220 -4.76 5.51 2.49
N TYR A 221 -5.07 6.15 1.36
CA TYR A 221 -6.31 5.99 0.63
C TYR A 221 -5.99 5.65 -0.82
N PHE A 222 -6.48 4.51 -1.31
CA PHE A 222 -6.57 4.21 -2.74
C PHE A 222 -8.03 4.36 -3.15
N VAL A 223 -8.30 5.19 -4.14
CA VAL A 223 -9.61 5.37 -4.76
C VAL A 223 -9.61 4.60 -6.07
N LEU A 224 -10.30 3.47 -6.08
CA LEU A 224 -10.33 2.49 -7.16
C LEU A 224 -11.71 2.48 -7.84
N ASP A 225 -11.79 1.86 -9.02
CA ASP A 225 -13.08 1.52 -9.62
C ASP A 225 -13.98 0.77 -8.63
N PHE A 226 -15.25 1.17 -8.57
CA PHE A 226 -16.25 0.39 -7.85
C PHE A 226 -16.81 -0.70 -8.76
N VAL A 227 -16.60 -1.95 -8.35
CA VAL A 227 -17.01 -3.15 -9.09
C VAL A 227 -18.04 -3.89 -8.25
N ASN A 228 -19.30 -3.90 -8.68
CA ASN A 228 -20.45 -4.24 -7.84
C ASN A 228 -21.14 -5.57 -8.18
N GLY A 229 -20.61 -6.33 -9.14
CA GLY A 229 -21.09 -7.68 -9.43
C GLY A 229 -20.65 -8.71 -8.39
N GLY A 230 -19.74 -8.36 -7.47
CA GLY A 230 -19.27 -9.21 -6.37
C GLY A 230 -18.06 -10.09 -6.74
N GLU A 231 -17.52 -10.78 -5.75
CA GLU A 231 -16.39 -11.69 -5.92
C GLU A 231 -16.79 -12.96 -6.70
N LEU A 232 -15.91 -13.45 -7.57
CA LEU A 232 -16.10 -14.73 -8.26
C LEU A 232 -16.26 -15.87 -7.24
N PHE A 233 -15.51 -15.79 -6.13
CA PHE A 233 -15.64 -16.71 -4.99
C PHE A 233 -17.08 -16.81 -4.50
N PHE A 234 -17.75 -15.69 -4.25
CA PHE A 234 -19.13 -15.66 -3.76
C PHE A 234 -20.10 -16.38 -4.71
N HIS A 235 -19.99 -16.12 -6.02
CA HIS A 235 -20.83 -16.79 -7.03
C HIS A 235 -20.53 -18.28 -7.13
N LEU A 236 -19.25 -18.65 -7.07
CA LEU A 236 -18.82 -20.04 -7.17
C LEU A 236 -19.26 -20.85 -5.95
N GLN A 237 -19.17 -20.30 -4.73
CA GLN A 237 -19.67 -20.96 -3.52
C GLN A 237 -21.18 -21.21 -3.58
N ARG A 238 -21.95 -20.28 -4.15
CA ARG A 238 -23.40 -20.41 -4.29
C ARG A 238 -23.80 -21.46 -5.33
N GLU A 239 -23.09 -21.52 -6.45
CA GLU A 239 -23.39 -22.42 -7.58
C GLU A 239 -22.66 -23.76 -7.50
N ARG A 240 -21.68 -23.89 -6.59
CA ARG A 240 -20.75 -25.02 -6.39
C ARG A 240 -19.78 -25.25 -7.54
N SER A 241 -20.18 -25.06 -8.78
CA SER A 241 -19.32 -25.04 -9.96
C SER A 241 -20.00 -24.26 -11.07
N PHE A 242 -19.22 -23.85 -12.07
CA PHE A 242 -19.70 -23.17 -13.26
C PHE A 242 -19.73 -24.13 -14.45
N PRO A 243 -20.68 -23.92 -15.38
CA PRO A 243 -20.66 -24.63 -16.65
C PRO A 243 -19.42 -24.23 -17.46
N GLU A 244 -18.89 -25.16 -18.26
CA GLU A 244 -17.62 -25.00 -18.96
C GLU A 244 -17.55 -23.73 -19.83
N HIS A 245 -18.63 -23.37 -20.53
CA HIS A 245 -18.65 -22.16 -21.35
C HIS A 245 -18.47 -20.87 -20.52
N ARG A 246 -18.97 -20.83 -19.28
CA ARG A 246 -18.79 -19.72 -18.35
C ARG A 246 -17.37 -19.69 -17.81
N ALA A 247 -16.84 -20.84 -17.40
CA ALA A 247 -15.46 -20.96 -16.95
C ALA A 247 -14.46 -20.59 -18.05
N ARG A 248 -14.70 -21.00 -19.31
CA ARG A 248 -13.92 -20.62 -20.49
C ARG A 248 -13.90 -19.10 -20.71
N PHE A 249 -15.08 -18.47 -20.66
CA PHE A 249 -15.21 -17.02 -20.84
C PHE A 249 -14.38 -16.27 -19.77
N TYR A 250 -14.57 -16.59 -18.48
CA TYR A 250 -13.80 -15.95 -17.42
C TYR A 250 -12.30 -16.25 -17.50
N ALA A 251 -11.91 -17.49 -17.78
CA ALA A 251 -10.50 -17.84 -17.94
C ALA A 251 -9.84 -17.07 -19.09
N ALA A 252 -10.56 -16.81 -20.18
CA ALA A 252 -10.06 -15.99 -21.27
C ALA A 252 -9.85 -14.52 -20.85
N GLU A 253 -10.80 -13.91 -20.15
CA GLU A 253 -10.66 -12.52 -19.66
C GLU A 253 -9.51 -12.38 -18.66
N ILE A 254 -9.39 -13.35 -17.73
CA ILE A 254 -8.28 -13.42 -16.76
C ILE A 254 -6.94 -13.58 -17.50
N ALA A 255 -6.85 -14.51 -18.45
CA ALA A 255 -5.64 -14.75 -19.22
C ALA A 255 -5.21 -13.50 -20.01
N SER A 256 -6.17 -12.78 -20.61
CA SER A 256 -5.89 -11.51 -21.30
C SER A 256 -5.32 -10.45 -20.35
N ALA A 257 -5.88 -10.34 -19.15
CA ALA A 257 -5.37 -9.44 -18.12
C ALA A 257 -3.94 -9.80 -17.66
N LEU A 258 -3.67 -11.09 -17.42
CA LEU A 258 -2.33 -11.56 -17.06
C LEU A 258 -1.32 -11.33 -18.18
N GLY A 259 -1.67 -11.69 -19.43
CA GLY A 259 -0.83 -11.45 -20.60
C GLY A 259 -0.49 -9.98 -20.79
N TYR A 260 -1.44 -9.07 -20.55
CA TYR A 260 -1.17 -7.63 -20.53
C TYR A 260 -0.14 -7.27 -19.44
N LEU A 261 -0.31 -7.74 -18.20
CA LEU A 261 0.65 -7.47 -17.11
C LEU A 261 2.05 -8.00 -17.43
N HIS A 262 2.15 -9.21 -17.97
CA HIS A 262 3.42 -9.82 -18.39
C HIS A 262 4.09 -9.00 -19.50
N SER A 263 3.31 -8.46 -20.45
CA SER A 263 3.82 -7.60 -21.53
C SER A 263 4.51 -6.34 -21.00
N ILE A 264 4.07 -5.81 -19.86
CA ILE A 264 4.65 -4.65 -19.16
C ILE A 264 5.55 -5.05 -17.98
N LYS A 265 6.01 -6.31 -17.93
CA LYS A 265 6.97 -6.87 -16.96
C LYS A 265 6.48 -6.81 -15.52
N ILE A 266 5.21 -7.15 -15.31
CA ILE A 266 4.56 -7.28 -14.01
C ILE A 266 4.06 -8.71 -13.86
N VAL A 267 4.43 -9.37 -12.76
CA VAL A 267 3.88 -10.68 -12.37
C VAL A 267 2.89 -10.46 -11.23
N TYR A 268 1.70 -11.04 -11.31
CA TYR A 268 0.57 -10.79 -10.43
C TYR A 268 0.67 -11.53 -9.08
N ARG A 269 0.95 -12.84 -9.11
CA ARG A 269 1.31 -13.74 -7.99
C ARG A 269 0.24 -14.02 -6.92
N ASP A 270 -0.98 -13.48 -7.02
CA ASP A 270 -2.07 -13.75 -6.06
C ASP A 270 -3.42 -13.97 -6.76
N LEU A 271 -3.42 -14.67 -7.89
CA LEU A 271 -4.67 -15.01 -8.58
C LEU A 271 -5.45 -16.08 -7.81
N LYS A 272 -6.65 -15.71 -7.41
CA LYS A 272 -7.63 -16.53 -6.68
C LYS A 272 -9.05 -15.95 -6.86
N PRO A 273 -10.13 -16.72 -6.66
CA PRO A 273 -11.49 -16.25 -6.86
C PRO A 273 -11.90 -15.02 -6.04
N GLU A 274 -11.27 -14.77 -4.89
CA GLU A 274 -11.52 -13.60 -4.04
C GLU A 274 -10.96 -12.30 -4.64
N ASN A 275 -9.89 -12.41 -5.44
CA ASN A 275 -9.27 -11.26 -6.12
C ASN A 275 -9.82 -11.04 -7.54
N ILE A 276 -10.82 -11.83 -7.95
CA ILE A 276 -11.51 -11.73 -9.23
C ILE A 276 -12.92 -11.21 -8.95
N LEU A 277 -13.21 -9.99 -9.38
CA LEU A 277 -14.54 -9.39 -9.26
C LEU A 277 -15.30 -9.49 -10.58
N LEU A 278 -16.63 -9.41 -10.52
CA LEU A 278 -17.49 -9.22 -11.70
C LEU A 278 -18.00 -7.78 -11.75
N ASP A 279 -17.94 -7.13 -12.91
CA ASP A 279 -18.57 -5.83 -13.13
C ASP A 279 -20.11 -5.95 -13.21
N SER A 280 -20.79 -4.81 -13.36
CA SER A 280 -22.27 -4.76 -13.36
C SER A 280 -22.93 -5.60 -14.45
N VAL A 281 -22.20 -5.94 -15.53
CA VAL A 281 -22.70 -6.73 -16.66
C VAL A 281 -22.25 -8.18 -16.57
N GLY A 282 -21.15 -8.45 -15.85
CA GLY A 282 -20.63 -9.77 -15.58
C GLY A 282 -19.24 -10.06 -16.15
N HIS A 283 -18.51 -9.05 -16.62
CA HIS A 283 -17.10 -9.22 -17.02
C HIS A 283 -16.18 -9.26 -15.81
N VAL A 284 -15.06 -9.97 -15.93
CA VAL A 284 -14.02 -10.04 -14.92
C VAL A 284 -13.30 -8.71 -14.74
N VAL A 285 -12.98 -8.37 -13.50
CA VAL A 285 -12.04 -7.32 -13.12
C VAL A 285 -11.10 -7.87 -12.04
N LEU A 286 -9.80 -7.98 -12.34
CA LEU A 286 -8.79 -8.34 -11.33
C LEU A 286 -8.52 -7.15 -10.42
N THR A 287 -8.46 -7.41 -9.11
CA THR A 287 -8.19 -6.41 -8.07
C THR A 287 -6.96 -6.79 -7.24
N ASP A 288 -6.65 -6.03 -6.19
CA ASP A 288 -5.57 -6.29 -5.21
C ASP A 288 -4.17 -6.60 -5.78
N PHE A 289 -3.44 -5.56 -6.17
CA PHE A 289 -2.10 -5.67 -6.75
C PHE A 289 -0.99 -5.71 -5.68
N GLY A 290 -1.35 -5.99 -4.42
CA GLY A 290 -0.45 -5.92 -3.26
C GLY A 290 0.75 -6.87 -3.33
N LEU A 291 0.60 -7.99 -4.03
CA LEU A 291 1.67 -8.99 -4.21
C LEU A 291 2.31 -8.95 -5.60
N CYS A 292 1.96 -7.98 -6.44
CA CYS A 292 2.57 -7.84 -7.76
C CYS A 292 4.08 -7.58 -7.66
N LYS A 293 4.83 -8.04 -8.66
CA LYS A 293 6.26 -7.80 -8.78
C LYS A 293 6.58 -7.18 -10.12
N GLU A 294 7.13 -5.98 -10.07
CA GLU A 294 7.60 -5.25 -11.25
C GLU A 294 9.03 -5.65 -11.63
N GLY A 295 9.35 -5.44 -12.92
CA GLY A 295 10.73 -5.49 -13.42
C GLY A 295 11.27 -6.90 -13.56
N ILE A 296 10.39 -7.90 -13.68
CA ILE A 296 10.78 -9.25 -14.05
C ILE A 296 10.79 -9.31 -15.57
N ALA A 297 11.97 -9.17 -16.19
CA ALA A 297 12.15 -9.50 -17.59
C ALA A 297 12.08 -11.03 -17.80
N ILE A 298 12.04 -11.48 -19.05
CA ILE A 298 11.92 -12.92 -19.42
C ILE A 298 13.05 -13.77 -18.80
N SER A 299 14.21 -13.18 -18.51
CA SER A 299 15.35 -13.85 -17.86
C SER A 299 15.42 -13.67 -16.34
N ASP A 300 14.58 -12.80 -15.78
CA ASP A 300 14.67 -12.45 -14.37
C ASP A 300 13.80 -13.38 -13.54
N THR A 301 14.19 -13.59 -12.29
CA THR A 301 13.43 -14.39 -11.35
C THR A 301 13.30 -13.68 -10.02
N THR A 302 12.33 -14.11 -9.23
CA THR A 302 12.17 -13.70 -7.84
C THR A 302 12.09 -14.92 -6.92
N THR A 303 12.36 -14.72 -5.64
CA THR A 303 12.43 -15.78 -4.62
C THR A 303 11.50 -15.53 -3.44
N THR A 304 10.65 -14.50 -3.52
CA THR A 304 9.72 -14.17 -2.42
C THR A 304 8.67 -15.25 -2.29
N PHE A 305 8.57 -15.88 -1.12
CA PHE A 305 7.47 -16.80 -0.82
C PHE A 305 6.20 -15.99 -0.50
N CYS A 306 5.25 -15.96 -1.42
CA CYS A 306 3.99 -15.22 -1.29
C CYS A 306 2.88 -15.87 -2.14
N GLY A 307 1.63 -15.52 -1.85
CA GLY A 307 0.44 -16.09 -2.48
C GLY A 307 -0.40 -16.87 -1.47
N THR A 308 -1.55 -17.36 -1.95
CA THR A 308 -2.53 -18.07 -1.14
C THR A 308 -2.29 -19.60 -1.25
N PRO A 309 -2.21 -20.36 -0.13
CA PRO A 309 -1.68 -21.73 -0.11
C PRO A 309 -2.24 -22.68 -1.17
N GLU A 310 -3.53 -22.63 -1.43
CA GLU A 310 -4.26 -23.49 -2.38
C GLU A 310 -3.86 -23.25 -3.84
N TYR A 311 -3.29 -22.08 -4.15
CA TYR A 311 -2.95 -21.62 -5.50
C TYR A 311 -1.43 -21.50 -5.71
N LEU A 312 -0.61 -21.79 -4.70
CA LEU A 312 0.85 -21.71 -4.83
C LEU A 312 1.37 -22.72 -5.86
N ALA A 313 2.22 -22.24 -6.78
CA ALA A 313 2.91 -23.09 -7.74
C ALA A 313 4.01 -23.96 -7.07
N PRO A 314 4.32 -25.15 -7.62
CA PRO A 314 5.30 -26.08 -7.05
C PRO A 314 6.68 -25.45 -6.79
N GLU A 315 7.16 -24.61 -7.71
CA GLU A 315 8.44 -23.91 -7.60
C GLU A 315 8.47 -22.90 -6.44
N VAL A 316 7.34 -22.26 -6.12
CA VAL A 316 7.22 -21.34 -4.98
C VAL A 316 7.27 -22.12 -3.67
N ILE A 317 6.56 -23.27 -3.60
CA ILE A 317 6.58 -24.17 -2.44
C ILE A 317 7.99 -24.71 -2.19
N ARG A 318 8.71 -25.08 -3.26
CA ARG A 318 10.12 -25.50 -3.21
C ARG A 318 11.10 -24.36 -2.91
N LYS A 319 10.63 -23.11 -2.80
CA LYS A 319 11.44 -21.89 -2.61
C LYS A 319 12.50 -21.70 -3.70
N GLN A 320 12.19 -22.14 -4.91
CA GLN A 320 13.04 -21.95 -6.08
C GLN A 320 12.81 -20.54 -6.66
N PRO A 321 13.80 -19.97 -7.37
CA PRO A 321 13.56 -18.78 -8.18
C PRO A 321 12.49 -19.06 -9.24
N TYR A 322 11.53 -18.15 -9.37
CA TYR A 322 10.40 -18.27 -10.28
C TYR A 322 10.14 -16.96 -11.05
N ASP A 323 9.38 -17.05 -12.13
CA ASP A 323 9.04 -15.96 -13.06
C ASP A 323 7.51 -15.87 -13.26
N ASN A 324 7.06 -15.31 -14.39
CA ASN A 324 5.65 -15.13 -14.74
C ASN A 324 4.86 -16.44 -14.89
N THR A 325 5.52 -17.59 -15.06
CA THR A 325 4.85 -18.90 -15.22
C THR A 325 4.03 -19.32 -14.00
N VAL A 326 4.24 -18.70 -12.83
CA VAL A 326 3.41 -18.93 -11.64
C VAL A 326 1.98 -18.43 -11.83
N ASP A 327 1.76 -17.38 -12.62
CA ASP A 327 0.42 -16.84 -12.87
C ASP A 327 -0.41 -17.79 -13.76
N TRP A 328 0.25 -18.50 -14.68
CA TRP A 328 -0.40 -19.54 -15.50
C TRP A 328 -0.78 -20.77 -14.68
N TRP A 329 0.04 -21.16 -13.69
CA TRP A 329 -0.35 -22.17 -12.71
C TRP A 329 -1.61 -21.74 -11.94
N CYS A 330 -1.64 -20.50 -11.43
CA CYS A 330 -2.79 -19.98 -10.73
C CYS A 330 -4.04 -19.94 -11.61
N LEU A 331 -3.91 -19.58 -12.90
CA LEU A 331 -5.01 -19.63 -13.88
C LEU A 331 -5.55 -21.05 -14.00
N GLY A 332 -4.67 -22.06 -14.08
CA GLY A 332 -5.06 -23.47 -14.09
C GLY A 332 -5.81 -23.89 -12.82
N ALA A 333 -5.35 -23.43 -11.65
CA ALA A 333 -5.99 -23.74 -10.37
C ALA A 333 -7.38 -23.09 -10.25
N VAL A 334 -7.52 -21.82 -10.64
CA VAL A 334 -8.81 -21.10 -10.67
C VAL A 334 -9.75 -21.71 -11.70
N LEU A 335 -9.27 -22.07 -12.89
CA LEU A 335 -10.08 -22.74 -13.91
C LEU A 335 -10.58 -24.10 -13.42
N TYR A 336 -9.71 -24.88 -12.77
CA TYR A 336 -10.08 -26.15 -12.17
C TYR A 336 -11.18 -25.95 -11.12
N GLU A 337 -11.01 -24.97 -10.23
CA GLU A 337 -12.00 -24.67 -9.20
C GLU A 337 -13.33 -24.19 -9.78
N MET A 338 -13.33 -23.37 -10.81
CA MET A 338 -14.56 -23.00 -11.52
C MET A 338 -15.28 -24.24 -12.06
N LEU A 339 -14.57 -25.23 -12.58
CA LEU A 339 -15.16 -26.44 -13.18
C LEU A 339 -15.60 -27.48 -12.14
N TYR A 340 -14.88 -27.60 -11.03
CA TYR A 340 -15.06 -28.70 -10.06
C TYR A 340 -15.41 -28.26 -8.62
N GLY A 341 -15.42 -26.96 -8.35
CA GLY A 341 -15.83 -26.35 -7.09
C GLY A 341 -14.78 -26.28 -5.98
N LEU A 342 -13.62 -26.91 -6.16
CA LEU A 342 -12.49 -26.85 -5.23
C LEU A 342 -11.18 -26.82 -6.00
N PRO A 343 -10.10 -26.20 -5.46
CA PRO A 343 -8.77 -26.25 -6.05
C PRO A 343 -8.27 -27.70 -6.25
N PRO A 344 -7.42 -27.96 -7.25
CA PRO A 344 -7.08 -29.31 -7.71
C PRO A 344 -6.44 -30.20 -6.64
N PHE A 345 -5.68 -29.60 -5.74
CA PHE A 345 -4.91 -30.29 -4.70
C PHE A 345 -5.35 -29.94 -3.28
N TYR A 346 -6.54 -29.36 -3.13
CA TYR A 346 -7.05 -28.88 -1.85
C TYR A 346 -7.03 -29.96 -0.76
N CYS A 347 -6.44 -29.64 0.38
CA CYS A 347 -6.57 -30.39 1.62
C CYS A 347 -6.72 -29.42 2.81
N ARG A 348 -7.42 -29.84 3.86
CA ARG A 348 -7.52 -29.06 5.11
C ARG A 348 -6.17 -28.94 5.82
N ASP A 349 -5.32 -29.96 5.71
CA ASP A 349 -3.96 -29.90 6.21
C ASP A 349 -3.06 -29.26 5.15
N VAL A 350 -2.45 -28.13 5.50
CA VAL A 350 -1.64 -27.33 4.57
C VAL A 350 -0.37 -28.08 4.16
N ALA A 351 0.22 -28.90 5.04
CA ALA A 351 1.41 -29.66 4.72
C ALA A 351 1.09 -30.79 3.72
N GLU A 352 -0.04 -31.48 3.90
CA GLU A 352 -0.54 -32.47 2.94
C GLU A 352 -0.94 -31.80 1.61
N MET A 353 -1.56 -30.62 1.66
CA MET A 353 -1.86 -29.86 0.44
C MET A 353 -0.58 -29.49 -0.33
N TYR A 354 0.47 -29.05 0.35
CA TYR A 354 1.76 -28.81 -0.29
C TYR A 354 2.37 -30.08 -0.88
N ASP A 355 2.32 -31.21 -0.18
CA ASP A 355 2.77 -32.50 -0.72
C ASP A 355 1.97 -32.90 -1.98
N ASN A 356 0.65 -32.71 -1.96
CA ASN A 356 -0.21 -32.95 -3.11
C ASN A 356 0.16 -32.05 -4.30
N ILE A 357 0.36 -30.74 -4.07
CA ILE A 357 0.80 -29.81 -5.12
C ILE A 357 2.14 -30.25 -5.71
N LEU A 358 3.07 -30.73 -4.89
CA LEU A 358 4.40 -31.13 -5.35
C LEU A 358 4.44 -32.48 -6.08
N HIS A 359 3.59 -33.44 -5.69
CA HIS A 359 3.80 -34.85 -6.07
C HIS A 359 2.55 -35.55 -6.63
N LYS A 360 1.34 -35.16 -6.23
CA LYS A 360 0.12 -35.83 -6.68
C LYS A 360 -0.17 -35.50 -8.14
N PRO A 361 -0.40 -36.50 -9.02
CA PRO A 361 -0.79 -36.24 -10.41
C PRO A 361 -2.19 -35.61 -10.47
N LEU A 362 -2.42 -34.76 -11.46
CA LEU A 362 -3.77 -34.29 -11.77
C LEU A 362 -4.60 -35.48 -12.25
N SER A 363 -5.81 -35.67 -11.71
CA SER A 363 -6.66 -36.82 -12.01
C SER A 363 -7.86 -36.41 -12.85
N LEU A 364 -8.03 -37.05 -14.01
CA LEU A 364 -9.17 -36.79 -14.91
C LEU A 364 -10.48 -37.06 -14.17
N ARG A 365 -11.35 -36.05 -14.15
CA ARG A 365 -12.71 -36.16 -13.62
C ARG A 365 -13.72 -36.06 -14.76
N PRO A 366 -14.81 -36.85 -14.74
CA PRO A 366 -15.90 -36.69 -15.69
C PRO A 366 -16.54 -35.29 -15.58
N GLY A 367 -17.13 -34.81 -16.67
CA GLY A 367 -17.96 -33.60 -16.69
C GLY A 367 -17.39 -32.40 -17.44
N VAL A 368 -16.19 -32.52 -18.01
CA VAL A 368 -15.58 -31.49 -18.87
C VAL A 368 -15.17 -32.08 -20.22
N SER A 369 -15.03 -31.23 -21.23
CA SER A 369 -14.57 -31.61 -22.56
C SER A 369 -13.09 -32.01 -22.56
N LEU A 370 -12.66 -32.73 -23.61
CA LEU A 370 -11.23 -33.07 -23.80
C LEU A 370 -10.35 -31.82 -23.88
N THR A 371 -10.86 -30.73 -24.50
CA THR A 371 -10.11 -29.47 -24.58
C THR A 371 -9.99 -28.77 -23.23
N ALA A 372 -11.01 -28.84 -22.38
CA ALA A 372 -10.98 -28.32 -21.02
C ALA A 372 -10.02 -29.12 -20.13
N TRP A 373 -9.96 -30.43 -20.32
CA TRP A 373 -8.98 -31.26 -19.64
C TRP A 373 -7.55 -30.97 -20.12
N SER A 374 -7.32 -30.89 -21.44
CA SER A 374 -6.00 -30.61 -22.03
C SER A 374 -5.40 -29.32 -21.45
N ILE A 375 -6.16 -28.22 -21.41
CA ILE A 375 -5.63 -26.96 -20.88
C ILE A 375 -5.31 -27.04 -19.39
N LEU A 376 -6.09 -27.80 -18.61
CA LEU A 376 -5.83 -28.00 -17.19
C LEU A 376 -4.53 -28.79 -16.97
N GLU A 377 -4.30 -29.85 -17.74
CA GLU A 377 -3.05 -30.61 -17.67
C GLU A 377 -1.84 -29.73 -18.03
N GLU A 378 -1.94 -28.94 -19.10
CA GLU A 378 -0.82 -28.12 -19.57
C GLU A 378 -0.54 -26.90 -18.66
N LEU A 379 -1.57 -26.28 -18.05
CA LEU A 379 -1.40 -25.19 -17.07
C LEU A 379 -0.94 -25.68 -15.69
N LEU A 380 -1.40 -26.87 -15.25
CA LEU A 380 -1.04 -27.49 -13.97
C LEU A 380 0.14 -28.45 -14.09
N GLU A 381 0.96 -28.28 -15.13
CA GLU A 381 2.25 -28.94 -15.25
C GLU A 381 3.19 -28.45 -14.14
N LYS A 382 3.76 -29.41 -13.41
CA LYS A 382 4.55 -29.13 -12.21
C LYS A 382 5.93 -28.59 -12.56
N ASP A 383 6.50 -28.99 -13.70
CA ASP A 383 7.70 -28.37 -14.25
C ASP A 383 7.35 -27.09 -15.01
N ARG A 384 7.72 -25.95 -14.42
CA ARG A 384 7.46 -24.62 -15.00
C ARG A 384 8.04 -24.42 -16.40
N GLN A 385 9.04 -25.19 -16.82
CA GLN A 385 9.62 -25.10 -18.18
C GLN A 385 8.78 -25.80 -19.24
N ASN A 386 7.95 -26.77 -18.83
CA ASN A 386 7.04 -27.51 -19.71
C ASN A 386 5.60 -27.01 -19.63
N ARG A 387 5.31 -26.12 -18.68
CA ARG A 387 3.99 -25.52 -18.47
C ARG A 387 3.57 -24.65 -19.64
N LEU A 388 2.28 -24.67 -19.96
CA LEU A 388 1.69 -23.77 -20.95
C LEU A 388 1.92 -22.31 -20.55
N GLY A 389 2.44 -21.51 -21.49
CA GLY A 389 2.85 -20.12 -21.25
C GLY A 389 4.32 -19.98 -20.83
N ALA A 390 5.11 -21.06 -20.83
CA ALA A 390 6.55 -20.98 -20.55
C ALA A 390 7.38 -20.49 -21.74
N LYS A 391 6.94 -20.73 -22.99
CA LYS A 391 7.75 -20.41 -24.19
C LYS A 391 7.38 -19.08 -24.80
N GLU A 392 6.10 -18.91 -25.15
CA GLU A 392 5.58 -17.68 -25.79
C GLU A 392 4.54 -16.96 -24.92
N ASP A 393 4.53 -17.26 -23.62
CA ASP A 393 3.68 -16.62 -22.62
C ASP A 393 2.20 -16.64 -23.05
N PHE A 394 1.54 -15.50 -23.10
CA PHE A 394 0.12 -15.42 -23.44
C PHE A 394 -0.22 -15.98 -24.82
N LEU A 395 0.71 -15.98 -25.79
CA LEU A 395 0.43 -16.49 -27.14
C LEU A 395 0.13 -17.99 -27.15
N GLU A 396 0.80 -18.79 -26.30
CA GLU A 396 0.51 -20.22 -26.15
C GLU A 396 -0.91 -20.42 -25.61
N ILE A 397 -1.31 -19.59 -24.64
CA ILE A 397 -2.66 -19.59 -24.05
C ILE A 397 -3.70 -19.25 -25.12
N GLN A 398 -3.45 -18.23 -25.93
CA GLN A 398 -4.38 -17.78 -26.98
C GLN A 398 -4.66 -18.84 -28.05
N ASN A 399 -3.63 -19.64 -28.37
CA ASN A 399 -3.68 -20.65 -29.42
C ASN A 399 -4.24 -22.01 -28.94
N HIS A 400 -4.46 -22.19 -27.63
CA HIS A 400 -4.92 -23.46 -27.10
C HIS A 400 -6.39 -23.74 -27.56
N PRO A 401 -6.72 -24.97 -28.03
CA PRO A 401 -8.05 -25.32 -28.57
C PRO A 401 -9.23 -25.03 -27.63
N PHE A 402 -9.00 -25.05 -26.32
CA PHE A 402 -10.00 -24.67 -25.32
C PHE A 402 -10.62 -23.28 -25.57
N PHE A 403 -9.88 -22.33 -26.17
CA PHE A 403 -10.35 -20.97 -26.44
C PHE A 403 -10.76 -20.74 -27.90
N GLU A 404 -10.71 -21.74 -28.78
CA GLU A 404 -10.97 -21.60 -30.23
C GLU A 404 -12.32 -20.94 -30.55
N SER A 405 -13.33 -21.18 -29.69
CA SER A 405 -14.67 -20.60 -29.84
C SER A 405 -14.77 -19.08 -29.54
N LEU A 406 -13.70 -18.43 -29.07
CA LEU A 406 -13.69 -17.03 -28.64
C LEU A 406 -12.79 -16.17 -29.53
N SER A 407 -13.30 -15.00 -29.93
CA SER A 407 -12.49 -13.95 -30.56
C SER A 407 -11.82 -13.11 -29.47
N TRP A 408 -10.50 -13.24 -29.31
CA TRP A 408 -9.73 -12.45 -28.34
C TRP A 408 -9.88 -10.93 -28.54
N ALA A 409 -9.98 -10.48 -29.80
CA ALA A 409 -10.18 -9.07 -30.12
C ALA A 409 -11.55 -8.56 -29.65
N ASP A 410 -12.61 -9.35 -29.85
CA ASP A 410 -13.97 -8.99 -29.41
C ASP A 410 -14.11 -9.14 -27.89
N LEU A 411 -13.40 -10.09 -27.27
CA LEU A 411 -13.33 -10.26 -25.82
C LEU A 411 -12.78 -8.98 -25.17
N VAL A 412 -11.59 -8.52 -25.57
CA VAL A 412 -10.97 -7.29 -25.03
C VAL A 412 -11.82 -6.05 -25.30
N GLN A 413 -12.56 -6.01 -26.41
CA GLN A 413 -13.50 -4.92 -26.70
C GLN A 413 -14.83 -5.03 -25.96
N LYS A 414 -15.01 -6.03 -25.07
CA LYS A 414 -16.26 -6.36 -24.37
C LYS A 414 -17.47 -6.50 -25.31
N LYS A 415 -17.25 -7.00 -26.52
CA LYS A 415 -18.30 -7.27 -27.52
C LYS A 415 -18.97 -8.63 -27.33
N ILE A 416 -18.27 -9.56 -26.67
CA ILE A 416 -18.84 -10.87 -26.31
C ILE A 416 -19.68 -10.68 -25.04
N PRO A 417 -20.99 -10.98 -25.06
CA PRO A 417 -21.84 -10.80 -23.89
C PRO A 417 -21.43 -11.79 -22.77
N PRO A 418 -21.33 -11.34 -21.51
CA PRO A 418 -21.05 -12.24 -20.41
C PRO A 418 -22.11 -13.34 -20.27
N PRO A 419 -21.71 -14.58 -19.95
CA PRO A 419 -22.63 -15.72 -19.79
C PRO A 419 -23.45 -15.65 -18.50
N PHE A 420 -23.15 -14.70 -17.61
CA PHE A 420 -23.83 -14.51 -16.34
C PHE A 420 -23.98 -13.02 -16.06
N ASN A 421 -25.18 -12.62 -15.63
CA ASN A 421 -25.47 -11.27 -15.17
C ASN A 421 -25.61 -11.27 -13.64
N PRO A 422 -24.84 -10.45 -12.90
CA PRO A 422 -24.90 -10.38 -11.44
C PRO A 422 -26.18 -9.73 -10.88
N ASN A 423 -27.11 -9.31 -11.73
CA ASN A 423 -28.42 -8.75 -11.40
C ASN A 423 -28.33 -7.53 -10.46
N VAL A 424 -27.40 -6.62 -10.74
CA VAL A 424 -27.28 -5.35 -10.00
C VAL A 424 -28.40 -4.40 -10.43
N ALA A 425 -29.02 -3.70 -9.47
CA ALA A 425 -30.12 -2.76 -9.74
C ALA A 425 -29.64 -1.34 -10.09
N GLY A 426 -28.40 -1.00 -9.73
CA GLY A 426 -27.87 0.34 -9.90
C GLY A 426 -26.37 0.43 -9.61
N PRO A 427 -25.78 1.62 -9.83
CA PRO A 427 -24.34 1.85 -9.69
C PRO A 427 -23.83 1.82 -8.24
N ASP A 428 -24.72 1.87 -7.24
CA ASP A 428 -24.42 1.80 -5.82
C ASP A 428 -24.92 0.51 -5.16
N ASP A 429 -25.43 -0.44 -5.95
CA ASP A 429 -25.95 -1.69 -5.45
C ASP A 429 -24.83 -2.52 -4.79
N ILE A 430 -25.11 -3.01 -3.57
CA ILE A 430 -24.19 -3.81 -2.77
C ILE A 430 -24.72 -5.21 -2.45
N ARG A 431 -25.77 -5.69 -3.14
CA ARG A 431 -26.39 -7.00 -2.87
C ARG A 431 -25.44 -8.20 -2.98
N ASN A 432 -24.38 -8.03 -3.76
CA ASN A 432 -23.38 -9.07 -4.03
C ASN A 432 -22.15 -8.96 -3.10
N PHE A 433 -22.21 -8.13 -2.06
CA PHE A 433 -21.19 -8.03 -1.01
C PHE A 433 -21.66 -8.74 0.26
N ASP A 434 -20.71 -9.29 1.03
CA ASP A 434 -21.00 -9.98 2.28
C ASP A 434 -21.69 -9.04 3.30
N THR A 435 -22.83 -9.48 3.83
CA THR A 435 -23.62 -8.73 4.82
C THR A 435 -22.82 -8.41 6.08
N ALA A 436 -21.86 -9.26 6.45
CA ALA A 436 -20.95 -9.02 7.57
C ALA A 436 -20.13 -7.72 7.43
N PHE A 437 -19.91 -7.25 6.19
CA PHE A 437 -19.27 -5.97 5.92
C PHE A 437 -20.30 -4.85 5.77
N THR A 438 -21.35 -5.05 4.99
CA THR A 438 -22.32 -3.98 4.64
C THR A 438 -23.18 -3.51 5.83
N GLU A 439 -23.31 -4.33 6.87
CA GLU A 439 -23.94 -3.98 8.15
C GLU A 439 -23.00 -3.20 9.09
N GLU A 440 -21.69 -3.22 8.84
CA GLU A 440 -20.74 -2.49 9.66
C GLU A 440 -20.88 -0.97 9.46
N THR A 441 -20.81 -0.22 10.57
CA THR A 441 -20.84 1.24 10.52
C THR A 441 -19.55 1.80 9.92
N VAL A 442 -19.69 2.83 9.07
CA VAL A 442 -18.54 3.57 8.54
C VAL A 442 -17.87 4.31 9.70
N PRO A 443 -16.60 4.03 10.03
CA PRO A 443 -15.94 4.67 11.15
C PRO A 443 -15.74 6.16 10.87
N TYR A 444 -16.18 7.04 11.78
CA TYR A 444 -16.04 8.50 11.65
C TYR A 444 -14.60 8.95 11.35
N SER A 445 -13.61 8.22 11.87
CA SER A 445 -12.19 8.51 11.62
C SER A 445 -11.80 8.44 10.13
N VAL A 446 -12.55 7.76 9.27
CA VAL A 446 -12.31 7.69 7.81
C VAL A 446 -12.70 9.01 7.14
N CYS A 447 -13.71 9.70 7.66
CA CYS A 447 -14.27 10.92 7.08
C CYS A 447 -13.47 12.19 7.42
N VAL A 448 -12.56 12.11 8.40
CA VAL A 448 -11.88 13.29 8.97
C VAL A 448 -10.39 13.25 8.68
N SER A 449 -9.87 14.35 8.14
CA SER A 449 -8.47 14.73 8.27
C SER A 449 -8.33 15.40 9.62
N SER A 450 -7.56 14.83 10.54
CA SER A 450 -7.27 15.51 11.81
C SER A 450 -6.35 16.69 11.51
N ASP A 451 -6.92 17.86 11.19
CA ASP A 451 -6.17 19.09 10.89
C ASP A 451 -5.34 19.59 12.09
N TYR A 452 -5.49 18.93 13.25
CA TYR A 452 -4.79 19.17 14.51
C TYR A 452 -4.04 17.94 15.04
N SER A 453 -3.56 17.03 14.19
CA SER A 453 -2.65 15.99 14.67
C SER A 453 -1.34 16.64 15.13
N ILE A 454 -1.06 16.60 16.44
CA ILE A 454 0.23 17.04 17.00
C ILE A 454 1.34 16.27 16.26
N VAL A 455 2.11 16.98 15.45
CA VAL A 455 3.21 16.43 14.66
C VAL A 455 4.27 15.93 15.64
N ASN A 456 4.26 14.62 15.91
CA ASN A 456 5.26 13.96 16.74
C ASN A 456 6.23 13.17 15.84
N ALA A 457 7.37 12.75 16.38
CA ALA A 457 8.39 12.05 15.60
C ALA A 457 7.88 10.77 14.90
N SER A 458 6.89 10.09 15.46
CA SER A 458 6.27 8.90 14.84
C SER A 458 5.35 9.23 13.67
N VAL A 459 4.74 10.43 13.65
CA VAL A 459 3.99 10.94 12.51
C VAL A 459 4.94 11.29 11.37
N LEU A 460 6.05 11.98 11.67
CA LEU A 460 7.07 12.33 10.68
C LEU A 460 7.74 11.09 10.07
N GLU A 461 8.10 10.09 10.89
CA GLU A 461 8.66 8.83 10.39
C GLU A 461 7.65 8.03 9.54
N ALA A 462 6.35 8.15 9.83
CA ALA A 462 5.31 7.53 9.01
C ALA A 462 5.09 8.27 7.69
N ASP A 463 5.12 9.60 7.69
CA ASP A 463 4.98 10.41 6.48
C ASP A 463 6.20 10.27 5.55
N ASP A 464 7.41 10.26 6.09
CA ASP A 464 8.65 10.00 5.33
C ASP A 464 8.65 8.61 4.67
N ALA A 465 7.98 7.63 5.26
CA ALA A 465 7.92 6.26 4.72
C ALA A 465 7.00 6.12 3.49
N PHE A 466 6.06 7.05 3.28
CA PHE A 466 5.10 7.02 2.16
C PHE A 466 5.22 8.25 1.25
N VAL A 467 6.42 8.84 1.20
CA VAL A 467 6.75 9.89 0.23
C VAL A 467 6.47 9.40 -1.17
N GLY A 468 5.79 10.23 -1.96
CA GLY A 468 5.39 9.88 -3.32
C GLY A 468 4.16 8.98 -3.39
N PHE A 469 3.43 8.70 -2.30
CA PHE A 469 2.19 7.93 -2.38
C PHE A 469 1.07 8.67 -3.11
N SER A 470 0.99 9.99 -2.96
CA SER A 470 -0.12 10.78 -3.50
C SER A 470 -0.10 10.82 -5.03
N TYR A 471 -1.29 10.71 -5.65
CA TYR A 471 -1.54 10.81 -7.07
C TYR A 471 -2.97 11.31 -7.30
N ALA A 472 -3.11 12.25 -8.23
CA ALA A 472 -4.35 12.62 -8.86
C ALA A 472 -4.09 12.79 -10.35
N PRO A 473 -4.94 12.25 -11.24
CA PRO A 473 -4.80 12.46 -12.68
C PRO A 473 -4.84 13.97 -12.98
N PRO A 474 -4.08 14.44 -13.99
CA PRO A 474 -4.26 15.79 -14.51
C PRO A 474 -5.73 15.94 -14.86
N SER A 475 -6.38 16.97 -14.33
CA SER A 475 -7.79 17.24 -14.58
C SER A 475 -8.00 17.40 -16.09
N GLU A 476 -8.60 16.41 -16.74
CA GLU A 476 -9.25 16.61 -18.04
C GLU A 476 -10.42 17.62 -17.93
N ASP A 477 -10.89 17.88 -16.70
CA ASP A 477 -12.02 18.73 -16.36
C ASP A 477 -11.69 20.24 -16.19
N LEU A 478 -10.50 20.71 -16.59
CA LEU A 478 -10.19 22.17 -16.62
C LEU A 478 -10.46 22.82 -17.98
N PHE A 479 -10.94 22.05 -18.97
CA PHE A 479 -11.27 22.52 -20.31
C PHE A 479 -12.69 22.14 -20.73
N LEU A 480 -13.69 22.46 -19.92
CA LEU A 480 -15.08 22.55 -20.35
C LEU A 480 -15.78 23.76 -19.74
#